data_AF-A0A2T2N0J1-F1
#
_entry.id   AF-A0A2T2N0J1-F1
#
_cell.length_a   1.000
_cell.length_b   1.000
_cell.length_c   1.000
_cell.angle_alpha   90.00
_cell.angle_beta   90.00
_cell.angle_gamma   90.00
#
_symmetry.space_group_name_H-M   'P 1'
#
loop_
_entity.id
_entity.type
_entity.pdbx_description
1 polymer ?
#
loop_
_entity_poly.entity_id
_entity_poly.type
_entity_poly.pdbx_seq_one_letter_code
_entity_poly.pdbx_strand_id
1 'polypeptide(L)'
;MSHDQQVSGQQPGFSKDGPSTLNTDISRLESDEWADVKDPGKRRKIQNKLAQRRFRDKVREQKEETERELNNQRRAGNSYILSELVGVDQSRELSGLPWGGISIQYIVKLGKKKEQ
;
A
#
# COMPACT_ATOMS: atom_id res chain seq x y z
N MET A 1 -37.99 40.85 -0.43
CA MET A 1 -36.92 40.82 -1.44
C MET A 1 -35.71 40.17 -0.77
N SER A 2 -35.65 38.84 -0.79
CA SER A 2 -34.76 38.02 -1.64
C SER A 2 -33.27 38.18 -1.31
N HIS A 3 -32.66 37.15 -0.70
CA HIS A 3 -31.87 36.17 -1.46
C HIS A 3 -31.45 34.99 -0.58
N ASP A 4 -31.87 33.80 -1.00
CA ASP A 4 -31.29 32.49 -0.71
C ASP A 4 -29.81 32.43 -1.12
N GLN A 5 -28.98 31.75 -0.31
CA GLN A 5 -28.00 30.81 -0.86
C GLN A 5 -27.48 29.84 0.23
N GLN A 6 -28.12 28.68 0.38
CA GLN A 6 -27.47 27.49 0.94
C GLN A 6 -26.84 26.72 -0.23
N VAL A 7 -25.52 26.62 -0.25
CA VAL A 7 -24.77 25.79 -1.20
C VAL A 7 -24.61 24.41 -0.57
N SER A 8 -25.49 23.48 -0.92
CA SER A 8 -25.34 22.06 -0.60
C SER A 8 -24.32 21.45 -1.58
N GLY A 9 -23.12 21.18 -1.08
CA GLY A 9 -22.12 20.40 -1.81
C GLY A 9 -22.58 18.95 -1.93
N GLN A 10 -23.28 18.62 -3.01
CA GLN A 10 -23.46 17.23 -3.44
C GLN A 10 -22.10 16.68 -3.90
N GLN A 11 -21.50 15.83 -3.06
CA GLN A 11 -20.48 14.88 -3.49
C GLN A 11 -21.19 13.82 -4.35
N PRO A 12 -20.79 13.58 -5.61
CA PRO A 12 -21.30 12.43 -6.33
C PRO A 12 -20.76 11.17 -5.65
N GLY A 13 -21.66 10.37 -5.10
CA GLY A 13 -21.37 9.03 -4.62
C GLY A 13 -20.73 8.24 -5.74
N PHE A 14 -19.45 7.91 -5.57
CA PHE A 14 -18.75 6.97 -6.41
C PHE A 14 -19.22 5.57 -6.03
N SER A 15 -20.40 5.18 -6.54
CA SER A 15 -20.81 3.79 -6.58
C SER A 15 -19.92 3.08 -7.59
N LYS A 16 -18.74 2.65 -7.12
CA LYS A 16 -17.91 1.69 -7.85
C LYS A 16 -18.48 0.30 -7.57
N ASP A 17 -19.63 0.01 -8.18
CA ASP A 17 -20.07 -1.36 -8.37
C ASP A 17 -19.11 -2.01 -9.36
N GLY A 18 -17.98 -2.48 -8.83
CA GLY A 18 -16.93 -3.14 -9.59
C GLY A 18 -17.19 -4.65 -9.62
N PRO A 19 -17.44 -5.28 -10.78
CA PRO A 19 -17.39 -6.72 -10.91
C PRO A 19 -15.91 -7.16 -11.02
N SER A 20 -15.12 -7.01 -9.95
CA SER A 20 -13.71 -7.43 -9.95
C SER A 20 -13.53 -8.91 -9.56
N THR A 21 -14.52 -9.50 -8.89
CA THR A 21 -14.46 -10.90 -8.46
C THR A 21 -14.73 -11.87 -9.61
N LEU A 22 -15.79 -11.65 -10.40
CA LEU A 22 -16.17 -12.52 -11.52
C LEU A 22 -15.09 -12.61 -12.61
N ASN A 23 -14.42 -11.50 -12.94
CA ASN A 23 -13.36 -11.48 -13.95
C ASN A 23 -12.11 -12.29 -13.52
N THR A 24 -11.85 -12.36 -12.22
CA THR A 24 -10.72 -13.11 -11.68
C THR A 24 -11.01 -14.62 -11.74
N ASP A 25 -12.23 -15.03 -11.40
CA ASP A 25 -12.65 -16.44 -11.45
C ASP A 25 -12.72 -16.97 -12.89
N ILE A 26 -13.23 -16.17 -13.84
CA ILE A 26 -13.21 -16.52 -15.27
C ILE A 26 -11.76 -16.68 -15.77
N SER A 27 -10.84 -15.82 -15.34
CA SER A 27 -9.43 -15.91 -15.75
C SER A 27 -8.71 -17.16 -15.19
N ARG A 28 -9.13 -17.66 -14.03
CA ARG A 28 -8.63 -18.92 -13.46
C ARG A 28 -9.20 -20.12 -14.21
N LEU A 29 -10.48 -20.10 -14.56
CA LEU A 29 -11.12 -21.14 -15.38
C LEU A 29 -10.52 -21.20 -16.80
N GLU A 30 -10.28 -20.05 -17.45
CA GLU A 30 -9.56 -19.99 -18.74
C GLU A 30 -8.10 -20.48 -18.66
N SER A 31 -7.48 -20.41 -17.48
CA SER A 31 -6.10 -20.89 -17.29
C SER A 31 -6.01 -22.42 -17.32
N ASP A 32 -7.11 -23.13 -17.09
CA ASP A 32 -7.19 -24.61 -17.14
C ASP A 32 -7.60 -25.12 -18.54
N GLU A 33 -8.23 -24.28 -19.36
CA GLU A 33 -8.78 -24.67 -20.67
C GLU A 33 -7.76 -25.27 -21.64
N TRP A 34 -6.46 -24.93 -21.54
CA TRP A 34 -5.44 -25.51 -22.42
C TRP A 34 -4.91 -26.87 -21.93
N ALA A 35 -5.15 -27.26 -20.68
CA ALA A 35 -4.70 -28.54 -20.15
C ALA A 35 -5.41 -29.70 -20.86
N ASP A 36 -6.71 -29.56 -21.10
CA ASP A 36 -7.61 -30.59 -21.66
C ASP A 36 -7.67 -30.61 -23.21
N VAL A 37 -7.02 -29.66 -23.88
CA VAL A 37 -7.04 -29.58 -25.35
C VAL A 37 -6.14 -30.66 -25.97
N LYS A 38 -6.77 -31.63 -26.64
CA LYS A 38 -6.08 -32.75 -27.33
C LYS A 38 -5.31 -32.35 -28.58
N ASP A 39 -5.72 -31.28 -29.27
CA ASP A 39 -5.05 -30.81 -30.49
C ASP A 39 -3.85 -29.91 -30.16
N PRO A 40 -2.61 -30.29 -30.52
CA PRO A 40 -1.41 -29.52 -30.19
C PRO A 40 -1.41 -28.11 -30.79
N GLY A 41 -1.98 -27.91 -31.98
CA GLY A 41 -2.01 -26.61 -32.64
C GLY A 41 -2.90 -25.61 -31.90
N LYS A 42 -4.11 -26.04 -31.53
CA LYS A 42 -5.04 -25.24 -30.72
C LYS A 42 -4.47 -24.97 -29.33
N ARG A 43 -3.88 -25.98 -28.68
CA ARG A 43 -3.24 -25.83 -27.37
C ARG A 43 -2.17 -24.74 -27.39
N ARG A 44 -1.30 -24.75 -28.42
CA ARG A 44 -0.23 -23.76 -28.55
C ARG A 44 -0.76 -22.34 -28.74
N LYS A 45 -1.85 -22.17 -29.49
CA LYS A 45 -2.52 -20.85 -29.66
C LYS A 45 -3.07 -20.31 -28.34
N ILE A 46 -3.73 -21.16 -27.55
CA ILE A 46 -4.29 -20.76 -26.24
C ILE A 46 -3.16 -20.37 -25.28
N GLN A 47 -2.09 -21.16 -25.22
CA GLN A 47 -0.91 -20.83 -24.41
C GLN A 47 -0.30 -19.48 -24.80
N ASN A 48 -0.11 -19.22 -26.11
CA ASN A 48 0.44 -17.94 -26.56
C ASN A 48 -0.48 -16.76 -26.18
N LYS A 49 -1.80 -16.92 -26.31
CA LYS A 49 -2.77 -15.91 -25.89
C LYS A 49 -2.64 -15.59 -24.39
N LEU A 50 -2.54 -16.63 -23.56
CA LEU A 50 -2.39 -16.47 -22.10
C LEU A 50 -1.04 -15.86 -21.74
N ALA A 51 0.06 -16.33 -22.35
CA ALA A 51 1.39 -15.77 -22.15
C ALA A 51 1.43 -14.28 -22.51
N GLN A 52 0.82 -13.90 -23.64
CA GLN A 52 0.74 -12.50 -24.06
C GLN A 52 -0.06 -11.65 -23.07
N ARG A 53 -1.19 -12.17 -22.57
CA ARG A 53 -2.00 -11.49 -21.54
C ARG A 53 -1.18 -11.28 -20.27
N ARG A 54 -0.57 -12.34 -19.72
CA ARG A 54 0.28 -12.28 -18.53
C ARG A 54 1.47 -11.34 -18.71
N PHE A 55 2.09 -11.33 -19.89
CA PHE A 55 3.17 -10.41 -20.21
C PHE A 55 2.70 -8.94 -20.14
N ARG A 56 1.57 -8.62 -20.78
CA ARG A 56 0.99 -7.27 -20.74
C ARG A 56 0.57 -6.87 -19.33
N ASP A 57 0.02 -7.80 -18.55
CA ASP A 57 -0.37 -7.56 -17.17
C ASP A 57 0.86 -7.27 -16.30
N LYS A 58 1.93 -8.08 -16.40
CA LYS A 58 3.18 -7.87 -15.68
C LYS A 58 3.85 -6.54 -16.04
N VAL A 59 3.82 -6.14 -17.31
CA VAL A 59 4.36 -4.84 -17.74
C VAL A 59 3.57 -3.67 -17.13
N ARG A 60 2.23 -3.77 -17.06
CA ARG A 60 1.40 -2.76 -16.40
C ARG A 60 1.65 -2.71 -14.89
N GLU A 61 1.73 -3.88 -14.27
CA GLU A 61 2.00 -4.02 -12.83
C GLU A 61 3.36 -3.44 -12.46
N GLN A 62 4.43 -3.75 -13.21
CA GLN A 62 5.74 -3.16 -12.96
C GLN A 62 5.72 -1.64 -13.04
N LYS A 63 5.01 -1.07 -14.03
CA LYS A 63 4.87 0.39 -14.12
C LYS A 63 4.17 0.95 -12.89
N GLU A 64 3.07 0.35 -12.46
CA GLU A 64 2.34 0.78 -11.27
C GLU A 64 3.18 0.63 -9.99
N GLU A 65 3.92 -0.48 -9.84
CA GLU A 65 4.81 -0.73 -8.71
C GLU A 65 5.88 0.36 -8.60
N THR A 66 6.52 0.75 -9.71
CA THR A 66 7.50 1.85 -9.69
C THR A 66 6.87 3.18 -9.29
N GLU A 67 5.63 3.44 -9.69
CA GLU A 67 4.91 4.65 -9.29
C GLU A 67 4.54 4.62 -7.80
N ARG A 68 4.09 3.47 -7.29
CA ARG A 68 3.80 3.25 -5.87
C ARG A 68 5.06 3.43 -5.03
N GLU A 69 6.19 2.85 -5.45
CA GLU A 69 7.46 2.95 -4.72
C GLU A 69 7.95 4.40 -4.67
N LEU A 70 7.88 5.14 -5.78
CA LEU A 70 8.24 6.57 -5.80
C LEU A 70 7.35 7.38 -4.85
N ASN A 71 6.03 7.15 -4.89
CA ASN A 71 5.10 7.84 -4.01
C ASN A 71 5.30 7.45 -2.54
N ASN A 72 5.64 6.19 -2.28
CA ASN A 72 6.00 5.69 -0.95
C ASN A 72 7.30 6.36 -0.48
N GLN A 73 8.38 6.36 -1.26
CA GLN A 73 9.63 7.04 -0.92
C GLN A 73 9.41 8.52 -0.61
N ARG A 74 8.59 9.21 -1.41
CA ARG A 74 8.23 10.63 -1.18
C ARG A 74 7.45 10.85 0.12
N ARG A 75 6.56 9.93 0.50
CA ARG A 75 5.69 10.08 1.68
C ARG A 75 6.29 9.48 2.96
N ALA A 76 7.03 8.39 2.83
CA ALA A 76 7.55 7.57 3.92
C ALA A 76 9.01 7.90 4.30
N GLY A 77 9.67 8.83 3.58
CA GLY A 77 11.06 9.23 3.83
C GLY A 77 11.40 9.62 5.27
N ASN A 78 10.41 9.96 6.11
CA ASN A 78 10.61 10.24 7.54
C ASN A 78 9.75 9.38 8.49
N SER A 79 8.97 8.40 8.00
CA SER A 79 8.02 7.65 8.83
C SER A 79 8.62 6.42 9.53
N TYR A 80 9.69 5.85 8.98
CA TYR A 80 10.40 4.70 9.55
C TYR A 80 11.85 5.01 9.96
N ILE A 81 12.28 6.27 9.82
CA ILE A 81 13.58 6.68 10.36
C ILE A 81 13.44 6.78 11.87
N LEU A 82 13.94 5.75 12.56
CA LEU A 82 14.24 5.82 13.97
C LEU A 82 15.20 7.00 14.13
N SER A 83 14.77 8.10 14.74
CA SER A 83 15.65 9.24 14.99
C SER A 83 16.90 8.72 15.69
N GLU A 84 18.02 8.75 14.97
CA GLU A 84 19.31 8.37 15.50
C GLU A 84 19.55 9.29 16.70
N LEU A 85 19.50 8.68 17.88
CA LEU A 85 19.49 9.34 19.19
C LEU A 85 20.88 9.94 19.53
N VAL A 86 21.65 10.33 18.52
CA VAL A 86 22.96 10.96 18.59
C VAL A 86 22.71 12.46 18.72
N GLY A 87 22.59 12.92 19.96
CA GLY A 87 22.53 14.36 20.26
C GLY A 87 21.25 14.86 20.89
N VAL A 88 20.37 13.98 21.39
CA VAL A 88 19.31 14.42 22.32
C VAL A 88 19.96 14.72 23.67
N ASP A 89 20.62 15.87 23.76
CA ASP A 89 21.02 16.46 25.03
C ASP A 89 19.76 16.92 25.77
N GLN A 90 19.13 15.97 26.47
CA GLN A 90 18.07 16.20 27.44
C GLN A 90 18.66 16.65 28.80
N SER A 91 19.78 17.38 28.81
CA SER A 91 20.29 18.09 29.98
C SER A 91 19.26 19.06 30.57
N ARG A 92 18.22 19.41 29.81
CA ARG A 92 17.00 20.03 30.33
C ARG A 92 16.09 18.96 30.93
N GLU A 93 16.43 18.47 32.13
CA GLU A 93 15.39 18.03 33.06
C GLU A 93 14.30 19.10 33.03
N LEU A 94 13.10 18.75 32.59
CA LEU A 94 11.93 19.63 32.65
C LEU A 94 11.55 19.77 34.14
N SER A 95 12.39 20.47 34.89
CA SER A 95 12.44 20.52 36.36
C SER A 95 11.33 21.40 36.97
N GLY A 96 10.22 21.59 36.25
CA GLY A 96 9.08 22.41 36.65
C GLY A 96 7.83 21.61 37.05
N LEU A 97 7.85 20.28 36.88
CA LEU A 97 6.75 19.40 37.28
C LEU A 97 7.12 18.69 38.59
N PRO A 98 6.25 18.68 39.61
CA PRO A 98 6.57 18.11 40.93
C PRO A 98 6.83 16.60 40.90
N TRP A 99 6.47 15.93 39.80
CA TRP A 99 6.66 14.49 39.55
C TRP A 99 7.77 14.18 38.54
N GLY A 100 8.50 15.19 38.04
CA GLY A 100 9.53 15.02 37.01
C GLY A 100 8.95 14.72 35.62
N GLY A 101 9.76 14.95 34.57
CA GLY A 101 9.39 14.65 33.18
C GLY A 101 9.64 13.18 32.79
N ILE A 102 9.01 12.73 31.70
CA ILE A 102 9.22 11.38 31.16
C ILE A 102 10.58 11.31 30.47
N SER A 103 11.45 10.37 30.89
CA SER A 103 12.76 10.14 30.26
C SER A 103 12.69 9.08 29.15
N ILE A 104 12.84 9.51 27.90
CA ILE A 104 12.84 8.61 26.73
C ILE A 104 14.06 7.66 26.76
N GLN A 105 15.22 8.14 27.24
CA GLN A 105 16.42 7.32 27.43
C GLN A 105 16.17 6.13 28.35
N TYR A 106 15.44 6.35 29.45
CA TYR A 106 15.09 5.28 30.38
C TYR A 106 14.17 4.24 29.73
N ILE A 107 13.15 4.68 28.98
CA ILE A 107 12.22 3.80 28.26
C ILE A 107 12.97 2.94 27.24
N VAL A 108 13.86 3.54 26.44
CA VAL A 108 14.65 2.82 25.43
C VAL A 108 15.63 1.83 26.08
N LYS A 109 16.31 2.22 27.17
CA LYS A 109 17.20 1.32 27.92
C LYS A 109 16.44 0.15 28.53
N LEU A 110 15.24 0.38 29.07
CA LEU A 110 14.39 -0.68 29.62
C LEU A 110 13.90 -1.64 28.52
N GLY A 111 13.55 -1.11 27.34
CA GLY A 111 13.18 -1.91 26.17
C GLY A 111 14.29 -2.87 25.75
N LYS A 112 15.53 -2.36 25.58
CA LYS A 112 16.69 -3.19 25.20
C LYS A 112 17.02 -4.29 26.21
N LYS A 113 16.79 -4.06 27.50
CA LYS A 113 17.00 -5.07 28.55
C LYS A 113 15.97 -6.18 28.57
N LYS A 114 14.78 -5.96 27.99
CA LYS A 114 13.70 -6.95 27.91
C LYS A 114 13.81 -7.88 26.70
N GLU A 115 14.62 -7.50 25.71
CA GLU A 115 14.81 -8.24 24.46
C GLU A 115 16.02 -9.19 24.50
N GLN A 116 16.83 -9.15 25.57
CA GLN A 116 17.87 -10.14 25.92
C GLN A 116 17.31 -11.18 26.89
#